data_AF-A0A2V8XXJ4-F1
#
_entry.id   AF-A0A2V8XXJ4-F1
#
_cell.length_a   1.000
_cell.length_b   1.000
_cell.length_c   1.000
_cell.angle_alpha   90.00
_cell.angle_beta   90.00
_cell.angle_gamma   90.00
#
_symmetry.space_group_name_H-M   'P 1'
#
loop_
_entity.id
_entity.type
_entity.pdbx_description
1 polymer ?
#
loop_
_entity_poly.entity_id
_entity_poly.type
_entity_poly.pdbx_seq_one_letter_code
_entity_poly.pdbx_strand_id
1 'polypeptide(L)'
;MNAKIALALAALSYVPLAVAGNEAAYPKEKVAAFVVEKLDLTSLPSAFRPKKEKGKKTLADYGFTAQRMDENEAMIEGTGGVRRLAIKVLDQKSSGIYVCIAEPGESGGATKAQSVVLLKRKNPNALLKGRESFREFAACPVIGGSDSATNSYGD
;
A
#
# COMPACT_ATOMS: atom_id res chain seq x y z
N MET A 1 -60.06 -7.24 -49.05
CA MET A 1 -58.83 -6.45 -48.77
C MET A 1 -58.36 -6.89 -47.38
N ASN A 2 -57.57 -7.97 -47.26
CA ASN A 2 -56.09 -8.02 -47.35
C ASN A 2 -55.45 -6.96 -46.43
N ALA A 3 -54.62 -7.24 -45.42
CA ALA A 3 -53.78 -8.40 -45.15
C ALA A 3 -53.41 -8.49 -43.64
N LYS A 4 -53.06 -9.70 -43.22
CA LYS A 4 -52.35 -10.03 -41.97
C LYS A 4 -50.89 -9.57 -42.09
N ILE A 5 -50.32 -8.89 -41.09
CA ILE A 5 -48.87 -8.94 -40.79
C ILE A 5 -48.66 -8.87 -39.28
N ALA A 6 -48.19 -9.99 -38.72
CA ALA A 6 -47.56 -10.05 -37.41
C ALA A 6 -46.11 -9.56 -37.54
N LEU A 7 -45.60 -8.82 -36.55
CA LEU A 7 -44.17 -8.61 -36.40
C LEU A 7 -43.79 -8.67 -34.92
N ALA A 8 -43.29 -9.83 -34.52
CA ALA A 8 -42.61 -10.05 -33.25
C ALA A 8 -41.24 -9.37 -33.30
N LEU A 9 -40.94 -8.52 -32.33
CA LEU A 9 -39.60 -7.99 -32.08
C LEU A 9 -39.10 -8.53 -30.75
N ALA A 10 -38.43 -9.68 -30.82
CA ALA A 10 -37.57 -10.18 -29.76
C ALA A 10 -36.27 -9.37 -29.82
N ALA A 11 -36.14 -8.35 -28.95
CA ALA A 11 -34.89 -7.63 -28.79
C ALA A 11 -34.04 -8.33 -27.72
N LEU A 12 -32.85 -8.72 -28.16
CA LEU A 12 -31.83 -9.49 -27.46
C LEU A 12 -31.49 -8.95 -26.07
N SER A 13 -31.29 -9.90 -25.17
CA SER A 13 -30.56 -9.86 -23.90
C SER A 13 -29.54 -8.72 -23.77
N TYR A 14 -29.85 -7.72 -22.96
CA TYR A 14 -28.83 -7.00 -22.21
C TYR A 14 -28.38 -7.89 -21.05
N VAL A 15 -27.41 -8.77 -21.29
CA VAL A 15 -26.56 -9.26 -20.20
C VAL A 15 -25.68 -8.06 -19.84
N PRO A 16 -25.73 -7.52 -18.61
CA PRO A 16 -24.70 -6.58 -18.22
C PRO A 16 -23.39 -7.34 -18.33
N LEU A 17 -22.51 -6.88 -19.22
CA LEU A 17 -21.10 -7.23 -19.19
C LEU A 17 -20.62 -6.86 -17.78
N ALA A 18 -20.66 -7.83 -16.88
CA ALA A 18 -19.96 -7.76 -15.61
C ALA A 18 -18.50 -7.61 -16.01
N VAL A 19 -18.00 -6.37 -15.93
CA VAL A 19 -16.59 -6.05 -16.06
C VAL A 19 -15.88 -6.98 -15.08
N ALA A 20 -15.20 -8.00 -15.62
CA ALA A 20 -14.29 -8.84 -14.88
C ALA A 20 -13.04 -8.00 -14.54
N GLY A 21 -13.23 -6.97 -13.72
CA GLY A 21 -12.17 -6.27 -13.04
C GLY A 21 -11.73 -7.13 -11.87
N ASN A 22 -10.81 -8.07 -12.11
CA ASN A 22 -10.12 -8.83 -11.06
C ASN A 22 -9.20 -7.93 -10.20
N GLU A 23 -9.49 -6.64 -10.05
CA GLU A 23 -8.81 -5.77 -9.09
C GLU A 23 -9.49 -5.95 -7.73
N ALA A 24 -8.76 -6.56 -6.80
CA ALA A 24 -9.28 -6.84 -5.47
C ALA A 24 -9.52 -5.55 -4.70
N ALA A 25 -10.78 -5.12 -4.59
CA ALA A 25 -11.19 -3.85 -3.99
C ALA A 25 -10.68 -3.61 -2.55
N TYR A 26 -9.84 -2.59 -2.38
CA TYR A 26 -9.28 -2.22 -1.08
C TYR A 26 -10.34 -1.61 -0.14
N PRO A 27 -10.24 -1.83 1.19
CA PRO A 27 -11.18 -1.23 2.14
C PRO A 27 -11.05 0.30 2.13
N LYS A 28 -12.16 1.02 2.35
CA LYS A 28 -12.16 2.50 2.40
C LYS A 28 -11.90 3.06 3.80
N GLU A 29 -12.07 2.24 4.83
CA GLU A 29 -11.89 2.60 6.24
C GLU A 29 -10.83 1.68 6.86
N LYS A 30 -10.15 2.17 7.91
CA LYS A 30 -9.11 1.42 8.65
C LYS A 30 -8.03 0.82 7.74
N VAL A 31 -7.60 1.62 6.76
CA VAL A 31 -6.66 1.19 5.72
C VAL A 31 -5.31 0.80 6.33
N ALA A 32 -4.85 1.53 7.36
CA ALA A 32 -3.62 1.18 8.06
C ALA A 32 -3.69 -0.20 8.73
N ALA A 33 -4.81 -0.52 9.40
CA ALA A 33 -5.00 -1.82 10.02
C ALA A 33 -5.01 -2.94 8.98
N PHE A 34 -5.68 -2.73 7.85
CA PHE A 34 -5.67 -3.66 6.73
C PHE A 34 -4.26 -3.86 6.16
N VAL A 35 -3.48 -2.79 6.02
CA VAL A 35 -2.08 -2.87 5.59
C VAL A 35 -1.27 -3.69 6.57
N VAL A 36 -1.32 -3.40 7.87
CA VAL A 36 -0.57 -4.14 8.90
C VAL A 36 -0.93 -5.62 8.92
N GLU A 37 -2.21 -5.96 8.79
CA GLU A 37 -2.67 -7.35 8.80
C GLU A 37 -2.22 -8.12 7.54
N LYS A 38 -2.29 -7.49 6.36
CA LYS A 38 -2.09 -8.17 5.07
C LYS A 38 -0.71 -7.97 4.46
N LEU A 39 0.18 -7.17 5.06
CA LEU A 39 1.49 -6.90 4.48
C LEU A 39 2.37 -8.16 4.42
N ASP A 40 2.80 -8.53 3.22
CA ASP A 40 3.91 -9.44 3.01
C ASP A 40 5.22 -8.67 3.23
N LEU A 41 5.70 -8.73 4.47
CA LEU A 41 6.92 -8.08 4.92
C LEU A 41 8.13 -8.51 4.08
N THR A 42 8.13 -9.75 3.55
CA THR A 42 9.25 -10.29 2.74
C THR A 42 9.34 -9.73 1.32
N SER A 43 8.30 -9.01 0.89
CA SER A 43 8.26 -8.34 -0.41
C SER A 43 8.78 -6.90 -0.36
N LEU A 44 8.92 -6.31 0.83
CA LEU A 44 9.38 -4.95 0.98
C LEU A 44 10.81 -4.73 0.44
N PRO A 45 11.16 -3.46 0.14
CA PRO A 45 12.55 -3.08 -0.12
C PRO A 45 13.50 -3.57 0.98
N SER A 46 14.75 -3.85 0.61
CA SER A 46 15.74 -4.47 1.50
C SER A 46 15.94 -3.69 2.81
N ALA A 47 15.83 -2.36 2.77
CA ALA A 47 15.93 -1.50 3.94
C ALA A 47 14.89 -1.84 5.02
N PHE A 48 13.67 -2.23 4.63
CA PHE A 48 12.56 -2.50 5.57
C PHE A 48 12.34 -3.99 5.81
N ARG A 49 12.90 -4.86 4.98
CA ARG A 49 12.64 -6.29 5.04
C ARG A 49 13.56 -7.00 6.04
N PRO A 50 13.05 -7.84 6.95
CA PRO A 50 13.88 -8.70 7.79
C PRO A 50 14.58 -9.79 6.98
N LYS A 51 15.47 -10.54 7.62
CA LYS A 51 16.02 -11.76 7.01
C LYS A 51 14.88 -12.73 6.71
N LYS A 52 14.90 -13.33 5.51
CA LYS A 52 13.87 -14.30 5.12
C LYS A 52 13.99 -15.57 5.97
N GLU A 53 12.87 -15.99 6.53
CA GLU A 53 12.75 -17.23 7.29
C GLU A 53 11.64 -18.09 6.68
N LYS A 54 11.84 -19.41 6.64
CA LYS A 54 10.89 -20.33 5.98
C LYS A 54 9.54 -20.25 6.70
N GLY A 55 8.48 -19.99 5.94
CA GLY A 55 7.11 -19.92 6.44
C GLY A 55 6.69 -18.55 6.98
N LYS A 56 7.61 -17.63 7.27
CA LYS A 56 7.28 -16.29 7.77
C LYS A 56 7.11 -15.29 6.64
N LYS A 57 6.01 -14.54 6.65
CA LYS A 57 5.71 -13.51 5.63
C LYS A 57 5.15 -12.23 6.21
N THR A 58 4.34 -12.31 7.24
CA THR A 58 3.60 -11.17 7.79
C THR A 58 4.34 -10.53 8.95
N LEU A 59 3.90 -9.34 9.35
CA LEU A 59 4.39 -8.67 10.57
C LEU A 59 4.25 -9.58 11.81
N ALA A 60 3.10 -10.25 11.94
CA ALA A 60 2.83 -11.16 13.06
C ALA A 60 3.79 -12.38 13.07
N ASP A 61 4.09 -12.97 11.91
CA ASP A 61 5.02 -14.10 11.82
C ASP A 61 6.43 -13.74 12.33
N TYR A 62 6.81 -12.46 12.20
CA TYR A 62 8.08 -11.91 12.65
C TYR A 62 8.01 -11.29 14.06
N GLY A 63 6.89 -11.40 14.76
CA GLY A 63 6.72 -10.89 16.13
C GLY A 63 6.58 -9.37 16.22
N PHE A 64 6.19 -8.70 15.14
CA PHE A 64 5.82 -7.28 15.20
C PHE A 64 4.44 -7.11 15.81
N THR A 65 4.30 -6.09 16.65
CA THR A 65 3.07 -5.71 17.32
C THR A 65 2.78 -4.24 17.07
N ALA A 66 1.52 -3.87 16.89
CA ALA A 66 1.12 -2.48 16.75
C ALA A 66 1.16 -1.79 18.12
N GLN A 67 1.95 -0.72 18.21
CA GLN A 67 2.06 0.14 19.39
C GLN A 67 1.04 1.28 19.31
N ARG A 68 0.80 1.79 18.09
CA ARG A 68 -0.25 2.77 17.78
C ARG A 68 -0.86 2.44 16.43
N MET A 69 -2.17 2.64 16.33
CA MET A 69 -2.95 2.36 15.12
C MET A 69 -4.05 3.40 15.00
N ASP A 70 -3.95 4.21 13.96
CA ASP A 70 -4.96 5.18 13.54
C ASP A 70 -5.58 4.73 12.21
N GLU A 71 -6.45 5.55 11.61
CA GLU A 71 -7.11 5.19 10.34
C GLU A 71 -6.09 4.98 9.19
N ASN A 72 -5.07 5.84 9.13
CA ASN A 72 -4.10 5.94 8.03
C ASN A 72 -2.65 5.79 8.49
N GLU A 73 -2.39 5.58 9.77
CA GLU A 73 -1.02 5.46 10.28
C GLU A 73 -0.91 4.32 11.30
N ALA A 74 0.22 3.63 11.28
CA ALA A 74 0.54 2.59 12.25
C ALA A 74 2.00 2.70 12.67
N MET A 75 2.24 2.62 13.98
CA MET A 75 3.57 2.40 14.55
C MET A 75 3.63 0.96 15.03
N ILE A 76 4.57 0.19 14.50
CA ILE A 76 4.74 -1.23 14.80
C ILE A 76 6.15 -1.49 15.32
N GLU A 77 6.26 -2.39 16.29
CA GLU A 77 7.50 -2.69 16.99
C GLU A 77 7.72 -4.20 17.05
N GLY A 78 8.92 -4.63 16.68
CA GLY A 78 9.35 -6.02 16.79
C GLY A 78 9.65 -6.40 18.23
N THR A 79 9.63 -7.71 18.51
CA THR A 79 9.93 -8.27 19.83
C THR A 79 11.20 -7.66 20.44
N GLY A 80 11.11 -7.23 21.69
CA GLY A 80 12.24 -6.65 22.44
C GLY A 80 12.59 -5.21 22.05
N GLY A 81 11.77 -4.53 21.24
CA GLY A 81 11.99 -3.13 20.86
C GLY A 81 13.16 -2.90 19.92
N VAL A 82 13.74 -3.98 19.38
CA VAL A 82 14.95 -3.96 18.56
C VAL A 82 14.72 -3.23 17.23
N ARG A 83 13.48 -3.18 16.76
CA ARG A 83 13.14 -2.56 15.49
C ARG A 83 11.74 -1.97 15.49
N ARG A 84 11.60 -0.76 14.96
CA ARG A 84 10.33 -0.08 14.76
C ARG A 84 10.12 0.27 13.30
N LEU A 85 8.89 0.17 12.85
CA LEU A 85 8.48 0.66 11.54
C LEU A 85 7.26 1.57 11.72
N ALA A 86 7.27 2.70 11.02
CA ALA A 86 6.10 3.54 10.86
C ALA A 86 5.55 3.31 9.45
N ILE A 87 4.24 3.06 9.35
CA ILE A 87 3.52 2.88 8.09
C ILE A 87 2.47 3.97 8.01
N LYS A 88 2.56 4.84 7.01
CA LYS A 88 1.58 5.89 6.75
C LYS A 88 0.96 5.71 5.37
N VAL A 89 -0.35 5.62 5.29
CA VAL A 89 -1.11 5.58 4.04
C VAL A 89 -1.09 6.97 3.42
N LEU A 90 -0.61 7.04 2.18
CA LEU A 90 -0.44 8.30 1.44
C LEU A 90 -1.56 8.52 0.43
N ASP A 91 -1.96 7.44 -0.25
CA ASP A 91 -2.94 7.46 -1.33
C ASP A 91 -3.48 6.05 -1.55
N GLN A 92 -4.73 5.94 -1.96
CA GLN A 92 -5.37 4.68 -2.28
C GLN A 92 -6.08 4.78 -3.62
N LYS A 93 -5.67 3.93 -4.56
CA LYS A 93 -6.23 3.85 -5.90
C LYS A 93 -6.68 2.41 -6.18
N SER A 94 -7.42 2.22 -7.27
CA SER A 94 -7.76 0.86 -7.74
C SER A 94 -6.51 0.02 -7.96
N SER A 95 -5.44 0.66 -8.46
CA SER A 95 -4.16 0.03 -8.75
C SER A 95 -3.33 -0.34 -7.54
N GLY A 96 -3.66 0.12 -6.33
CA GLY A 96 -2.90 -0.18 -5.11
C GLY A 96 -2.98 0.89 -4.02
N ILE A 97 -2.36 0.57 -2.89
CA ILE A 97 -2.22 1.49 -1.75
C ILE A 97 -0.77 2.00 -1.74
N TYR A 98 -0.58 3.30 -1.82
CA TYR A 98 0.71 3.93 -1.62
C TYR A 98 0.90 4.19 -0.13
N VAL A 99 2.00 3.71 0.43
CA VAL A 99 2.38 3.93 1.82
C VAL A 99 3.77 4.52 1.92
N CYS A 100 4.00 5.38 2.90
CA CYS A 100 5.34 5.66 3.41
C CYS A 100 5.68 4.58 4.42
N ILE A 101 6.80 3.89 4.23
CA ILE A 101 7.38 3.04 5.26
C ILE A 101 8.64 3.75 5.74
N ALA A 102 8.71 3.97 7.05
CA ALA A 102 9.87 4.56 7.70
C ALA A 102 10.38 3.65 8.81
N GLU A 103 11.68 3.68 9.04
CA GLU A 103 12.34 3.14 10.23
C GLU A 103 12.79 4.34 11.08
N PRO A 104 12.02 4.70 12.14
CA PRO A 104 12.35 5.84 12.98
C PRO A 104 13.70 5.70 13.66
N GLY A 105 14.36 6.83 13.92
CA GLY A 105 15.52 6.88 14.79
C GLY A 105 15.19 6.51 16.24
N GLU A 106 16.20 6.11 17.00
CA GLU A 106 16.06 5.90 18.44
C GLU A 106 15.88 7.23 19.17
N SER A 107 15.03 7.25 20.20
CA SER A 107 14.87 8.38 21.13
C SER A 107 14.64 9.75 20.45
N GLY A 108 13.86 9.79 19.37
CA GLY A 108 13.57 11.03 18.63
C GLY A 108 14.67 11.46 17.66
N GLY A 109 15.66 10.61 17.43
CA GLY A 109 16.67 10.81 16.39
C GLY A 109 16.07 10.78 14.98
N ALA A 110 16.86 11.26 14.01
CA ALA A 110 16.45 11.30 12.61
C ALA A 110 16.03 9.92 12.10
N THR A 111 15.04 9.89 11.21
CA THR A 111 14.58 8.67 10.54
C THR A 111 15.76 7.97 9.86
N LYS A 112 15.97 6.67 10.15
CA LYS A 112 17.08 5.89 9.62
C LYS A 112 16.91 5.59 8.13
N ALA A 113 15.68 5.31 7.72
CA ALA A 113 15.29 5.07 6.34
C ALA A 113 13.81 5.38 6.15
N GLN A 114 13.41 5.91 5.00
CA GLN A 114 12.01 5.96 4.58
C GLN A 114 11.90 5.87 3.06
N SER A 115 10.81 5.29 2.58
CA SER A 115 10.53 5.18 1.15
C SER A 115 9.04 5.03 0.90
N VAL A 116 8.61 5.47 -0.28
CA VAL A 116 7.27 5.26 -0.78
C VAL A 116 7.16 3.87 -1.39
N VAL A 117 6.24 3.07 -0.87
CA VAL A 117 6.00 1.70 -1.31
C VAL A 117 4.59 1.57 -1.85
N LEU A 118 4.46 1.02 -3.06
CA LEU A 118 3.19 0.64 -3.64
C LEU A 118 2.83 -0.80 -3.23
N LEU A 119 1.74 -0.93 -2.49
CA LEU A 119 1.20 -2.21 -2.03
C LEU A 119 0.11 -2.70 -2.99
N LYS A 120 0.31 -3.91 -3.52
CA LYS A 120 -0.63 -4.58 -4.43
C LYS A 120 -1.00 -5.96 -3.95
N ARG A 121 -2.22 -6.41 -4.22
CA ARG A 121 -2.62 -7.81 -4.04
C ARG A 121 -3.22 -8.34 -5.34
N LYS A 122 -3.04 -9.63 -5.59
CA LYS A 122 -3.50 -10.29 -6.82
C LYS A 122 -4.99 -10.68 -6.79
N ASN A 123 -5.53 -10.92 -5.59
CA ASN A 123 -6.93 -11.28 -5.35
C ASN A 123 -7.29 -10.90 -3.90
N PRO A 124 -8.57 -10.94 -3.50
CA PRO A 124 -9.02 -10.47 -2.18
C PRO A 124 -8.34 -11.17 -0.99
N ASN A 125 -7.96 -12.44 -1.15
CA ASN A 125 -7.38 -13.26 -0.09
C ASN A 125 -5.83 -13.26 -0.08
N ALA A 126 -5.20 -12.61 -1.06
CA ALA A 126 -3.75 -12.54 -1.15
C ALA A 126 -3.18 -11.45 -0.22
N LEU A 127 -1.97 -11.70 0.29
CA LEU A 127 -1.18 -10.68 0.98
C LEU A 127 -0.85 -9.50 0.05
N LEU A 128 -0.71 -8.32 0.66
CA LEU A 128 -0.20 -7.11 0.04
C LEU A 128 1.30 -7.24 -0.17
N LYS A 129 1.73 -7.20 -1.42
CA LYS A 129 3.13 -7.15 -1.80
C LYS A 129 3.55 -5.72 -2.07
N GLY A 130 4.65 -5.31 -1.43
CA GLY A 130 5.26 -4.01 -1.64
C GLY A 130 6.27 -4.01 -2.77
N ARG A 131 6.32 -2.90 -3.49
CA ARG A 131 7.42 -2.54 -4.37
C ARG A 131 7.71 -1.06 -4.16
N GLU A 132 8.98 -0.68 -4.13
CA GLU A 132 9.37 0.73 -4.11
C GLU A 132 8.75 1.48 -5.29
N SER A 133 8.30 2.71 -5.02
CA SER A 133 7.72 3.60 -6.00
C SER A 133 8.53 4.88 -6.09
N PHE A 134 8.79 5.32 -7.32
CA PHE A 134 9.41 6.62 -7.60
C PHE A 134 8.43 7.79 -7.52
N ARG A 135 7.18 7.55 -7.07
CA ARG A 135 6.19 8.61 -6.92
C ARG A 135 6.48 9.36 -5.63
N GLU A 136 6.59 10.67 -5.74
CA GLU A 136 6.90 11.54 -4.60
C GLU A 136 5.62 11.94 -3.86
N PHE A 137 5.76 12.08 -2.54
CA PHE A 137 4.70 12.55 -1.65
C PHE A 137 5.34 13.46 -0.60
N ALA A 138 4.77 14.66 -0.38
CA ALA A 138 5.28 15.58 0.64
C ALA A 138 5.29 14.97 2.05
N ALA A 139 4.35 14.05 2.33
CA ALA A 139 4.28 13.30 3.59
C ALA A 139 5.28 12.13 3.69
N CYS A 140 6.14 11.92 2.69
CA CYS A 140 7.20 10.90 2.68
C CYS A 140 8.41 11.37 1.85
N PRO A 141 9.17 12.38 2.32
CA PRO A 141 10.29 12.93 1.57
C PRO A 141 11.44 11.94 1.43
N VAL A 142 12.35 12.14 0.48
CA VAL A 142 13.56 11.31 0.38
C VAL A 142 14.56 11.74 1.45
N ILE A 143 15.13 10.79 2.19
CA ILE A 143 16.16 11.10 3.20
C ILE A 143 17.51 11.23 2.50
N GLY A 144 18.21 12.35 2.73
CA GLY A 144 19.55 12.59 2.18
C GLY A 144 19.59 13.21 0.78
N GLY A 145 18.42 13.58 0.22
CA GLY A 145 18.38 14.49 -0.93
C GLY A 145 18.55 15.91 -0.42
N SER A 146 19.75 16.46 -0.52
CA SER A 146 19.97 17.88 -0.22
C SER A 146 19.05 18.72 -1.10
N ASP A 147 18.23 19.56 -0.47
CA ASP A 147 17.73 20.79 -1.07
C ASP A 147 18.93 21.75 -1.27
N SER A 148 19.83 21.40 -2.18
CA SER A 148 20.84 22.32 -2.73
C SER A 148 20.25 22.98 -3.98
N ALA A 149 19.06 23.56 -3.84
CA ALA A 149 18.53 24.54 -4.78
C ALA A 149 18.56 25.93 -4.12
N THR A 150 19.68 26.27 -3.50
CA THR A 150 19.97 27.67 -3.17
C THR A 150 20.31 28.35 -4.49
N ASN A 151 19.31 28.97 -5.11
CA ASN A 151 19.48 29.92 -6.20
C ASN A 151 20.49 31.00 -5.77
N SER A 152 21.73 30.89 -6.21
CA SER A 152 22.67 32.00 -6.25
C SER A 152 22.65 32.56 -7.67
N TYR A 153 21.62 33.34 -8.00
CA TYR A 153 21.75 34.33 -9.06
C TYR A 153 22.63 35.44 -8.52
N GLY A 154 23.68 35.78 -9.28
CA GLY A 154 24.68 36.75 -8.89
C GLY A 154 24.16 38.17 -8.79
N ASP A 155 24.89 38.95 -8.01
CA ASP A 155 25.14 40.37 -8.19
C ASP A 155 26.64 40.60 -7.94
#